data_AF-A0A7J4J0G0-F1
#
_entry.id   AF-A0A7J4J0G0-F1
#
_cell.length_a   1.000
_cell.length_b   1.000
_cell.length_c   1.000
_cell.angle_alpha   90.00
_cell.angle_beta   90.00
_cell.angle_gamma   90.00
#
_symmetry.space_group_name_H-M   'P 1'
#
loop_
_entity.id
_entity.type
_entity.pdbx_description
1 polymer ?
#
loop_
_entity_poly.entity_id
_entity_poly.type
_entity_poly.pdbx_seq_one_letter_code
_entity_poly.pdbx_strand_id
1 'polypeptide(L)'
;MTQLKQDHIRISHIQDKLLQEGDLIVRITDQSVDLPSFLSREEVDLRWTATVEKNPRMTNQPRYFLDAATGNMLRFRGGSYADFLATNEMKREAGDFTPEQREEALRTTFSIVGVGIVYLTKEGVIVLQNRSGNVTQGAGTYSVPSGGYSNKFGPDAFAAANAQLSDEQGLTTQLGYVGISADHAFAENPTLIFVGNGDLTVDAVYDRYRGAQDKRETNFLRFISSSHEGLLKAMRGEFVDLRTEQPFSDAQMMGTGYGALMLFGNTEYGSDWLKEAIAQVKRNPGIAQVTIDNIVQ
;
A
#
# COMPACT_ATOMS: atom_id res chain seq x y z
N MET A 1 8.56 -2.41 -26.24
CA MET A 1 7.53 -2.94 -25.33
C MET A 1 8.24 -3.40 -24.07
N THR A 2 8.17 -2.64 -22.99
CA THR A 2 8.71 -3.04 -21.70
C THR A 2 7.80 -4.13 -21.16
N GLN A 3 8.33 -5.34 -20.99
CA GLN A 3 7.59 -6.46 -20.41
C GLN A 3 7.13 -6.01 -19.02
N LEU A 4 5.81 -5.90 -18.81
CA LEU A 4 5.25 -5.62 -17.49
C LEU A 4 5.77 -6.71 -16.56
N LYS A 5 6.55 -6.31 -15.55
CA LYS A 5 6.97 -7.24 -14.51
C LYS A 5 5.68 -7.73 -13.87
N GLN A 6 5.53 -9.03 -13.87
CA GLN A 6 4.45 -9.75 -13.21
C GLN A 6 4.32 -9.28 -11.76
N ASP A 7 3.16 -8.72 -11.39
CA ASP A 7 2.91 -8.27 -10.02
C ASP A 7 2.58 -9.46 -9.12
N HIS A 8 3.10 -9.42 -7.89
CA HIS A 8 2.85 -10.41 -6.84
C HIS A 8 2.26 -9.69 -5.63
N ILE A 9 1.03 -10.06 -5.30
CA ILE A 9 0.30 -9.56 -4.14
C ILE A 9 0.52 -10.52 -2.98
N ARG A 10 0.93 -9.99 -1.83
CA ARG A 10 1.07 -10.75 -0.58
C ARG A 10 0.12 -10.20 0.46
N ILE A 11 -0.74 -11.04 1.02
CA ILE A 11 -1.55 -10.70 2.19
C ILE A 11 -0.89 -11.35 3.39
N SER A 12 -0.26 -10.53 4.22
CA SER A 12 0.54 -10.97 5.37
C SER A 12 -0.17 -10.82 6.70
N HIS A 13 -1.34 -10.17 6.72
CA HIS A 13 -2.17 -10.06 7.90
C HIS A 13 -3.63 -9.78 7.53
N ILE A 14 -4.58 -10.49 8.13
CA ILE A 14 -6.02 -10.34 7.89
C ILE A 14 -6.72 -10.18 9.23
N GLN A 15 -7.66 -9.23 9.30
CA GLN A 15 -8.61 -9.13 10.40
C GLN A 15 -9.96 -9.70 9.96
N ASP A 16 -10.60 -10.48 10.85
CA ASP A 16 -11.95 -10.99 10.63
C ASP A 16 -13.03 -9.91 10.81
N LYS A 17 -12.66 -8.78 11.42
CA LYS A 17 -13.52 -7.63 11.65
C LYS A 17 -12.72 -6.34 11.55
N LEU A 18 -13.42 -5.26 11.26
CA LEU A 18 -12.85 -3.91 11.29
C LEU A 18 -12.40 -3.54 12.71
N LEU A 19 -11.10 -3.29 12.91
CA LEU A 19 -10.57 -2.81 14.19
C LEU A 19 -10.60 -1.28 14.25
N GLN A 20 -11.18 -0.72 15.31
CA GLN A 20 -11.18 0.73 15.55
C GLN A 20 -9.86 1.19 16.19
N GLU A 21 -9.64 2.50 16.27
CA GLU A 21 -8.42 3.12 16.81
C GLU A 21 -8.05 2.60 18.22
N GLY A 22 -9.04 2.37 19.08
CA GLY A 22 -8.82 1.82 20.42
C GLY A 22 -8.59 0.30 20.47
N ASP A 23 -8.88 -0.42 19.39
CA ASP A 23 -8.75 -1.88 19.33
C ASP A 23 -7.38 -2.32 18.79
N LEU A 24 -6.71 -1.47 17.99
CA LEU A 24 -5.41 -1.78 17.40
C LEU A 24 -4.28 -1.36 18.35
N ILE A 25 -3.46 -2.31 18.77
CA ILE A 25 -2.32 -2.08 19.65
C ILE A 25 -1.08 -1.87 18.79
N VAL A 26 -0.57 -0.65 18.72
CA VAL A 26 0.70 -0.36 18.05
C VAL A 26 1.83 -0.23 19.06
N ARG A 27 2.92 -0.97 18.84
CA ARG A 27 4.15 -0.89 19.65
C ARG A 27 5.35 -0.57 18.77
N ILE A 28 6.13 0.40 19.20
CA ILE A 28 7.45 0.67 18.62
C ILE A 28 8.49 0.09 19.56
N THR A 29 9.38 -0.74 19.04
CA THR A 29 10.49 -1.32 19.81
C THR A 29 11.65 -0.35 19.88
N ASP A 30 12.46 -0.46 20.93
CA ASP A 30 13.74 0.27 21.03
C ASP A 30 14.82 -0.27 20.09
N GLN A 31 14.55 -1.39 19.41
CA GLN A 31 15.45 -2.00 18.43
C GLN A 31 15.36 -1.28 17.08
N SER A 32 16.51 -1.03 16.47
CA SER A 32 16.61 -0.59 15.08
C SER A 32 16.29 -1.73 14.11
N VAL A 33 15.95 -1.40 12.88
CA VAL A 33 15.88 -2.37 11.79
C VAL A 33 17.22 -3.09 11.64
N ASP A 34 17.16 -4.41 11.50
CA ASP A 34 18.34 -5.21 11.16
C ASP A 34 18.61 -5.03 9.67
N LEU A 35 19.81 -4.56 9.30
CA LEU A 35 20.22 -4.59 7.91
C LEU A 35 20.50 -6.04 7.50
N PRO A 36 20.18 -6.45 6.26
CA PRO A 36 20.65 -7.72 5.74
C PRO A 36 22.17 -7.85 5.87
N SER A 37 22.68 -9.05 6.09
CA SER A 37 24.12 -9.31 6.30
C SER A 37 25.00 -8.88 5.12
N PHE A 38 24.40 -8.75 3.94
CA PHE A 38 25.04 -8.27 2.71
C PHE A 38 24.97 -6.75 2.51
N LEU A 39 24.37 -6.00 3.45
CA LEU A 39 24.31 -4.53 3.43
C LEU A 39 24.87 -3.98 4.75
N SER A 40 26.05 -3.41 4.69
CA SER A 40 26.67 -2.75 5.84
C SER A 40 26.14 -1.34 6.07
N ARG A 41 26.29 -0.84 7.30
CA ARG A 41 25.94 0.56 7.64
C ARG A 41 26.76 1.56 6.82
N GLU A 42 28.04 1.27 6.58
CA GLU A 42 28.92 2.11 5.77
C GLU A 42 28.41 2.22 4.32
N GLU A 43 27.93 1.13 3.73
CA GLU A 43 27.33 1.16 2.39
C GLU A 43 26.04 1.98 2.34
N VAL A 44 25.20 1.93 3.39
CA VAL A 44 24.01 2.79 3.49
C VAL A 44 24.41 4.26 3.47
N ASP A 45 25.42 4.64 4.28
CA ASP A 45 25.88 6.03 4.39
C ASP A 45 26.51 6.54 3.08
N LEU A 46 27.29 5.69 2.39
CA LEU A 46 27.86 6.00 1.08
C LEU A 46 26.78 6.23 0.02
N ARG A 47 25.78 5.34 -0.06
CA ARG A 47 24.66 5.45 -1.01
C ARG A 47 23.80 6.69 -0.73
N TRP A 48 23.54 6.97 0.55
CA TRP A 48 22.81 8.17 0.94
C TRP A 48 23.55 9.44 0.55
N THR A 49 24.87 9.50 0.80
CA THR A 49 25.72 10.63 0.39
C THR A 49 25.62 10.86 -1.11
N ALA A 50 25.80 9.82 -1.92
CA ALA A 50 25.67 9.90 -3.37
C ALA A 50 24.27 10.33 -3.85
N THR A 51 23.21 9.97 -3.11
CA THR A 51 21.83 10.40 -3.39
C THR A 51 21.66 11.89 -3.14
N VAL A 52 22.16 12.39 -2.00
CA VAL A 52 22.05 13.81 -1.63
C VAL A 52 22.90 14.69 -2.55
N GLU A 53 24.07 14.22 -3.00
CA GLU A 53 24.89 14.92 -4.00
C GLU A 53 24.13 15.14 -5.32
N LYS A 54 23.33 14.14 -5.75
CA LYS A 54 22.49 14.25 -6.95
C LYS A 54 21.24 15.08 -6.72
N ASN A 55 20.67 15.05 -5.52
CA ASN A 55 19.48 15.80 -5.16
C ASN A 55 19.59 16.40 -3.74
N PRO A 56 20.19 17.60 -3.61
CA PRO A 56 20.46 18.22 -2.31
C PRO A 56 19.22 18.57 -1.47
N ARG A 57 18.01 18.48 -2.05
CA ARG A 57 16.75 18.74 -1.35
C ARG A 57 16.22 17.51 -0.61
N MET A 58 16.78 16.32 -0.85
CA MET A 58 16.35 15.11 -0.17
C MET A 58 16.75 15.13 1.30
N THR A 59 15.87 14.62 2.17
CA THR A 59 16.09 14.55 3.61
C THR A 59 15.99 13.11 4.09
N ASN A 60 16.88 12.70 5.02
CA ASN A 60 16.83 11.38 5.63
C ASN A 60 15.83 11.41 6.79
N GLN A 61 14.60 11.06 6.51
CA GLN A 61 13.52 11.07 7.50
C GLN A 61 13.47 9.72 8.23
N PRO A 62 13.18 9.69 9.55
CA PRO A 62 12.96 8.43 10.24
C PRO A 62 11.68 7.73 9.73
N ARG A 63 11.69 6.39 9.78
CA ARG A 63 10.66 5.51 9.24
C ARG A 63 10.41 4.33 10.16
N TYR A 64 9.23 3.72 10.01
CA TYR A 64 8.89 2.48 10.68
C TYR A 64 9.00 1.30 9.73
N PHE A 65 9.48 0.18 10.26
CA PHE A 65 9.58 -1.11 9.60
C PHE A 65 8.72 -2.10 10.39
N LEU A 66 7.88 -2.87 9.71
CA LEU A 66 7.00 -3.87 10.35
C LEU A 66 7.86 -4.98 10.89
N ASP A 67 7.82 -5.27 12.19
CA ASP A 67 8.57 -6.38 12.79
C ASP A 67 7.68 -7.58 13.08
N ALA A 68 6.45 -7.35 13.55
CA ALA A 68 5.47 -8.42 13.74
C ALA A 68 4.03 -7.90 13.65
N ALA A 69 3.11 -8.77 13.22
CA ALA A 69 1.66 -8.55 13.29
C ALA A 69 1.00 -9.81 13.86
N THR A 70 0.27 -9.69 14.97
CA THR A 70 -0.37 -10.84 15.64
C THR A 70 -1.65 -10.40 16.31
N GLY A 71 -2.78 -11.02 15.96
CA GLY A 71 -4.10 -10.58 16.43
C GLY A 71 -4.31 -9.10 16.14
N ASN A 72 -4.63 -8.31 17.16
CA ASN A 72 -4.79 -6.85 17.06
C ASN A 72 -3.50 -6.06 17.36
N MET A 73 -2.34 -6.71 17.44
CA MET A 73 -1.07 -6.07 17.79
C MET A 73 -0.15 -5.94 16.58
N LEU A 74 0.32 -4.72 16.32
CA LEU A 74 1.38 -4.40 15.38
C LEU A 74 2.63 -3.97 16.14
N ARG A 75 3.77 -4.55 15.77
CA ARG A 75 5.07 -4.20 16.32
C ARG A 75 5.96 -3.65 15.22
N PHE A 76 6.56 -2.49 15.47
CA PHE A 76 7.41 -1.77 14.53
C PHE A 76 8.81 -1.55 15.11
N ARG A 77 9.82 -1.57 14.23
CA ARG A 77 11.18 -1.12 14.51
C ARG A 77 11.42 0.26 13.90
N GLY A 78 12.34 1.01 14.50
CA GLY A 78 12.80 2.28 13.95
C GLY A 78 13.88 2.08 12.89
N GLY A 79 13.81 2.87 11.82
CA GLY A 79 14.87 2.99 10.82
C GLY A 79 14.79 4.33 10.11
N SER A 80 15.38 4.42 8.92
CA SER A 80 15.47 5.67 8.15
C SER A 80 15.13 5.49 6.68
N TYR A 81 14.87 6.60 6.01
CA TYR A 81 14.65 6.60 4.57
C TYR A 81 15.92 6.19 3.80
N ALA A 82 17.11 6.48 4.34
CA ALA A 82 18.37 5.98 3.79
C ALA A 82 18.45 4.45 3.83
N ASP A 83 18.05 3.80 4.94
CA ASP A 83 18.01 2.33 5.05
C ASP A 83 17.14 1.72 3.94
N PHE A 84 15.95 2.30 3.74
CA PHE A 84 15.01 1.90 2.71
C PHE A 84 15.58 2.06 1.30
N LEU A 85 16.17 3.22 1.00
CA LEU A 85 16.72 3.50 -0.32
C LEU A 85 17.89 2.58 -0.64
N ALA A 86 18.85 2.43 0.27
CA ALA A 86 20.00 1.57 0.08
C ALA A 86 19.57 0.13 -0.21
N THR A 87 18.60 -0.38 0.57
CA THR A 87 18.09 -1.74 0.39
C THR A 87 17.34 -1.92 -0.94
N ASN A 88 16.55 -0.92 -1.35
CA ASN A 88 15.86 -0.93 -2.65
C ASN A 88 16.79 -0.81 -3.85
N GLU A 89 17.84 0.01 -3.73
CA GLU A 89 18.87 0.13 -4.76
C GLU A 89 19.62 -1.18 -4.93
N MET A 90 19.98 -1.85 -3.83
CA MET A 90 20.57 -3.18 -3.91
C MET A 90 19.65 -4.20 -4.59
N LYS A 91 18.35 -4.21 -4.25
CA LYS A 91 17.37 -5.07 -4.94
C LYS A 91 17.35 -4.78 -6.45
N ARG A 92 17.49 -3.51 -6.84
CA ARG A 92 17.49 -3.09 -8.25
C ARG A 92 18.78 -3.49 -8.97
N GLU A 93 19.93 -3.31 -8.33
CA GLU A 93 21.26 -3.60 -8.88
C GLU A 93 21.52 -5.09 -9.02
N ALA A 94 21.05 -5.91 -8.08
CA ALA A 94 21.22 -7.36 -8.11
C ALA A 94 20.47 -8.04 -9.28
N GLY A 95 19.50 -7.35 -9.90
CA GLY A 95 18.61 -7.91 -10.93
C GLY A 95 17.59 -8.90 -10.35
N ASP A 96 18.09 -9.91 -9.64
CA ASP A 96 17.38 -10.80 -8.73
C ASP A 96 18.32 -11.16 -7.57
N PHE A 97 17.87 -11.02 -6.32
CA PHE A 97 18.58 -11.62 -5.19
C PHE A 97 18.67 -13.14 -5.38
N THR A 98 19.78 -13.75 -4.95
CA THR A 98 19.85 -15.21 -4.75
C THR A 98 18.68 -15.64 -3.86
N PRO A 99 18.18 -16.89 -3.97
CA PRO A 99 17.11 -17.37 -3.09
C PRO A 99 17.39 -17.12 -1.60
N GLU A 100 18.64 -17.28 -1.16
CA GLU A 100 19.08 -17.07 0.21
C GLU A 100 19.06 -15.58 0.61
N GLN A 101 19.58 -14.70 -0.24
CA GLN A 101 19.51 -13.24 -0.01
C GLN A 101 18.07 -12.73 -0.06
N ARG A 102 17.23 -13.33 -0.91
CA ARG A 102 15.81 -13.03 -0.99
C ARG A 102 15.14 -13.42 0.32
N GLU A 103 15.35 -14.64 0.77
CA GLU A 103 14.78 -15.13 2.04
C GLU A 103 15.30 -14.32 3.23
N GLU A 104 16.57 -13.93 3.25
CA GLU A 104 17.13 -13.04 4.27
C GLU A 104 16.51 -11.64 4.22
N ALA A 105 16.45 -11.01 3.05
CA ALA A 105 15.82 -9.70 2.89
C ALA A 105 14.36 -9.75 3.38
N LEU A 106 13.59 -10.77 2.96
CA LEU A 106 12.22 -11.01 3.42
C LEU A 106 12.12 -11.16 4.95
N ARG A 107 13.10 -11.80 5.60
CA ARG A 107 13.15 -11.98 7.05
C ARG A 107 13.54 -10.71 7.81
N THR A 108 14.44 -9.89 7.27
CA THR A 108 14.91 -8.67 7.95
C THR A 108 13.93 -7.51 7.88
N THR A 109 12.70 -7.75 7.37
CA THR A 109 11.64 -6.74 7.28
C THR A 109 12.15 -5.45 6.65
N PHE A 110 12.83 -5.65 5.53
CA PHE A 110 13.63 -4.75 4.71
C PHE A 110 12.93 -3.52 4.11
N SER A 111 11.70 -3.21 4.51
CA SER A 111 11.01 -2.08 3.92
C SER A 111 10.07 -1.30 4.83
N ILE A 112 9.92 -0.03 4.48
CA ILE A 112 9.11 0.94 5.22
C ILE A 112 7.65 0.56 5.13
N VAL A 113 6.97 0.76 6.25
CA VAL A 113 5.53 0.56 6.33
C VAL A 113 4.83 1.66 5.56
N GLY A 114 3.86 1.28 4.73
CA GLY A 114 2.91 2.17 4.10
C GLY A 114 1.55 2.16 4.81
N VAL A 115 0.71 3.12 4.45
CA VAL A 115 -0.73 3.11 4.74
C VAL A 115 -1.49 3.16 3.42
N GLY A 116 -2.62 2.46 3.35
CA GLY A 116 -3.54 2.46 2.21
C GLY A 116 -4.98 2.52 2.69
N ILE A 117 -5.83 3.29 2.01
CA ILE A 117 -7.18 3.60 2.47
C ILE A 117 -8.22 3.25 1.41
N VAL A 118 -9.07 2.24 1.68
CA VAL A 118 -10.30 2.01 0.93
C VAL A 118 -11.35 3.01 1.43
N TYR A 119 -11.45 4.14 0.74
CA TYR A 119 -12.45 5.16 1.04
C TYR A 119 -13.74 4.88 0.27
N LEU A 120 -14.84 4.74 1.00
CA LEU A 120 -16.19 4.65 0.44
C LEU A 120 -16.85 6.03 0.45
N THR A 121 -17.48 6.43 -0.65
CA THR A 121 -18.37 7.59 -0.67
C THR A 121 -19.65 7.31 0.11
N LYS A 122 -20.50 8.32 0.25
CA LYS A 122 -21.84 8.22 0.84
C LYS A 122 -22.70 7.14 0.18
N GLU A 123 -22.53 6.92 -1.13
CA GLU A 123 -23.23 5.90 -1.90
C GLU A 123 -22.58 4.52 -1.82
N GLY A 124 -21.53 4.36 -1.01
CA GLY A 124 -20.74 3.13 -0.94
C GLY A 124 -19.88 2.90 -2.17
N VAL A 125 -19.44 3.94 -2.87
CA VAL A 125 -18.56 3.80 -4.04
C VAL A 125 -17.10 3.94 -3.61
N ILE A 126 -16.21 3.07 -4.11
CA ILE A 126 -14.79 3.10 -3.73
C ILE A 126 -14.05 4.11 -4.60
N VAL A 127 -13.20 4.91 -3.94
CA VAL A 127 -12.33 5.88 -4.59
C VAL A 127 -10.95 5.27 -4.89
N LEU A 128 -10.56 5.30 -6.15
CA LEU A 128 -9.21 4.98 -6.62
C LEU A 128 -8.51 6.23 -7.13
N GLN A 129 -7.19 6.26 -7.02
CA GLN A 129 -6.35 7.33 -7.53
C GLN A 129 -5.35 6.84 -8.57
N ASN A 130 -5.09 7.69 -9.56
CA ASN A 130 -4.09 7.45 -10.59
C ASN A 130 -2.78 8.19 -10.27
N ARG A 131 -1.69 7.44 -10.14
CA ARG A 131 -0.34 7.99 -9.90
C ARG A 131 0.15 8.75 -11.14
N SER A 132 0.75 9.92 -10.93
CA SER A 132 1.27 10.74 -12.03
C SER A 132 2.28 9.96 -12.90
N GLY A 133 2.29 10.22 -14.21
CA GLY A 133 3.26 9.63 -15.14
C GLY A 133 4.72 10.02 -14.85
N ASN A 134 4.93 11.03 -14.01
CA ASN A 134 6.25 11.58 -13.68
C ASN A 134 6.86 11.01 -12.39
N VAL A 135 6.15 10.10 -11.68
CA VAL A 135 6.71 9.48 -10.47
C VAL A 135 7.69 8.38 -10.83
N THR A 136 8.68 8.16 -9.96
CA THR A 136 9.72 7.14 -10.15
C THR A 136 9.19 5.70 -10.03
N GLN A 137 8.04 5.48 -9.38
CA GLN A 137 7.48 4.15 -9.12
C GLN A 137 5.96 4.11 -9.34
N GLY A 138 5.50 3.16 -10.15
CA GLY A 138 4.09 2.97 -10.46
C GLY A 138 3.49 4.12 -11.29
N ALA A 139 4.23 4.67 -12.24
CA ALA A 139 3.71 5.74 -13.09
C ALA A 139 2.49 5.26 -13.91
N GLY A 140 1.39 6.01 -13.85
CA GLY A 140 0.14 5.71 -14.54
C GLY A 140 -0.75 4.66 -13.86
N THR A 141 -0.32 4.12 -12.71
CA THR A 141 -1.04 3.07 -12.00
C THR A 141 -2.22 3.56 -11.18
N TYR A 142 -3.24 2.71 -11.05
CA TYR A 142 -4.32 2.89 -10.09
C TYR A 142 -3.95 2.27 -8.74
N SER A 143 -4.36 2.94 -7.67
CA SER A 143 -4.22 2.45 -6.30
C SER A 143 -5.30 3.06 -5.43
N VAL A 144 -5.46 2.54 -4.22
CA VAL A 144 -6.16 3.28 -3.16
C VAL A 144 -5.31 4.48 -2.72
N PRO A 145 -5.91 5.56 -2.16
CA PRO A 145 -5.15 6.58 -1.43
C PRO A 145 -4.11 5.93 -0.51
N SER A 146 -2.84 6.28 -0.67
CA SER A 146 -1.76 5.55 -0.01
C SER A 146 -0.46 6.34 0.05
N GLY A 147 0.36 6.05 1.05
CA GLY A 147 1.63 6.73 1.28
C GLY A 147 2.49 6.06 2.33
N GLY A 148 3.68 6.60 2.58
CA GLY A 148 4.59 6.07 3.59
C GLY A 148 4.15 6.42 5.02
N TYR A 149 4.17 5.45 5.93
CA TYR A 149 3.94 5.70 7.35
C TYR A 149 5.16 6.39 7.97
N SER A 150 5.03 7.69 8.20
CA SER A 150 6.07 8.54 8.78
C SER A 150 5.98 8.58 10.31
N ASN A 151 7.14 8.69 10.96
CA ASN A 151 7.26 8.81 12.41
C ASN A 151 6.68 10.12 12.98
N LYS A 152 6.32 11.10 12.14
CA LYS A 152 5.69 12.36 12.57
C LYS A 152 4.39 12.14 13.37
N PHE A 153 3.75 10.97 13.23
CA PHE A 153 2.52 10.61 13.93
C PHE A 153 2.75 9.69 15.14
N GLY A 154 4.01 9.48 15.55
CA GLY A 154 4.30 8.51 16.61
C GLY A 154 3.78 7.10 16.23
N PRO A 155 3.25 6.31 17.19
CA PRO A 155 2.65 5.00 16.93
C PRO A 155 1.22 5.05 16.36
N ASP A 156 0.67 6.24 16.10
CA ASP A 156 -0.71 6.37 15.62
C ASP A 156 -0.78 6.18 14.09
N ALA A 157 -1.14 4.96 13.70
CA ALA A 157 -1.31 4.60 12.30
C ALA A 157 -2.62 5.15 11.69
N PHE A 158 -3.65 5.44 12.51
CA PHE A 158 -4.92 6.00 12.05
C PHE A 158 -4.76 7.47 11.68
N ALA A 159 -4.07 8.25 12.52
CA ALA A 159 -3.72 9.64 12.21
C ALA A 159 -2.84 9.71 10.94
N ALA A 160 -1.90 8.79 10.78
CA ALA A 160 -1.08 8.73 9.57
C ALA A 160 -1.89 8.47 8.30
N ALA A 161 -2.82 7.50 8.35
CA ALA A 161 -3.70 7.18 7.23
C ALA A 161 -4.67 8.34 6.90
N ASN A 162 -5.26 8.98 7.91
CA ASN A 162 -6.12 10.15 7.72
C ASN A 162 -5.35 11.35 7.17
N ALA A 163 -4.12 11.58 7.62
CA ALA A 163 -3.29 12.64 7.07
C ALA A 163 -2.97 12.40 5.59
N GLN A 164 -2.67 11.14 5.21
CA GLN A 164 -2.45 10.80 3.80
C GLN A 164 -3.69 11.07 2.96
N LEU A 165 -4.86 10.64 3.43
CA LEU A 165 -6.14 10.86 2.76
C LEU A 165 -6.46 12.37 2.62
N SER A 166 -6.17 13.15 3.66
CA SER A 166 -6.36 14.59 3.67
C SER A 166 -5.41 15.30 2.71
N ASP A 167 -4.13 14.94 2.71
CA ASP A 167 -3.10 15.58 1.88
C ASP A 167 -3.33 15.28 0.39
N GLU A 168 -3.69 14.05 0.02
CA GLU A 168 -3.89 13.66 -1.38
C GLU A 168 -5.26 14.04 -1.95
N GLN A 169 -6.31 14.03 -1.12
CA GLN A 169 -7.70 14.10 -1.61
C GLN A 169 -8.55 15.17 -0.91
N GLY A 170 -8.05 15.79 0.16
CA GLY A 170 -8.81 16.75 0.97
C GLY A 170 -9.96 16.09 1.74
N LEU A 171 -9.83 14.80 2.05
CA LEU A 171 -10.82 13.97 2.71
C LEU A 171 -10.33 13.53 4.09
N THR A 172 -11.27 13.33 5.01
CA THR A 172 -11.02 12.76 6.34
C THR A 172 -12.21 11.90 6.71
N THR A 173 -12.01 10.82 7.46
CA THR A 173 -13.10 9.99 7.96
C THR A 173 -12.67 9.18 9.19
N GLN A 174 -13.62 8.58 9.89
CA GLN A 174 -13.31 7.53 10.84
C GLN A 174 -12.82 6.31 10.07
N LEU A 175 -11.60 5.88 10.39
CA LEU A 175 -10.95 4.74 9.76
C LEU A 175 -11.08 3.52 10.66
N GLY A 176 -11.15 2.36 10.04
CA GLY A 176 -10.96 1.07 10.69
C GLY A 176 -9.89 0.26 9.97
N TYR A 177 -9.10 -0.50 10.72
CA TYR A 177 -8.01 -1.31 10.21
C TYR A 177 -8.50 -2.71 9.83
N VAL A 178 -8.06 -3.23 8.66
CA VAL A 178 -8.49 -4.53 8.13
C VAL A 178 -7.36 -5.52 7.86
N GLY A 179 -6.10 -5.08 7.84
CA GLY A 179 -4.97 -5.99 7.64
C GLY A 179 -3.75 -5.36 7.00
N ILE A 180 -2.87 -6.21 6.48
CA ILE A 180 -1.63 -5.85 5.80
C ILE A 180 -1.58 -6.54 4.45
N SER A 181 -1.35 -5.73 3.42
CA SER A 181 -0.97 -6.22 2.10
C SER A 181 0.41 -5.70 1.74
N ALA A 182 1.13 -6.44 0.93
CA ALA A 182 2.43 -6.07 0.40
C ALA A 182 2.47 -6.32 -1.10
N ASP A 183 3.21 -5.47 -1.80
CA ASP A 183 3.38 -5.52 -3.25
C ASP A 183 4.86 -5.70 -3.62
N HIS A 184 5.14 -6.71 -4.43
CA HIS A 184 6.48 -7.02 -4.91
C HIS A 184 7.10 -5.88 -5.75
N ALA A 185 6.26 -5.07 -6.44
CA ALA A 185 6.71 -3.90 -7.20
C ALA A 185 7.46 -2.88 -6.32
N PHE A 186 7.20 -2.89 -5.01
CA PHE A 186 7.80 -1.99 -4.04
C PHE A 186 8.82 -2.66 -3.14
N ALA A 187 9.37 -3.82 -3.50
CA ALA A 187 10.19 -4.59 -2.55
C ALA A 187 9.38 -5.09 -1.35
N GLU A 188 8.13 -5.50 -1.61
CA GLU A 188 7.23 -6.07 -0.62
C GLU A 188 6.95 -5.14 0.57
N ASN A 189 6.84 -3.83 0.31
CA ASN A 189 6.45 -2.85 1.34
C ASN A 189 5.17 -3.29 2.04
N PRO A 190 5.21 -3.59 3.35
CA PRO A 190 4.00 -3.87 4.10
C PRO A 190 3.17 -2.59 4.18
N THR A 191 1.93 -2.65 3.71
CA THR A 191 0.99 -1.54 3.71
C THR A 191 -0.16 -1.89 4.63
N LEU A 192 -0.32 -1.10 5.69
CA LEU A 192 -1.46 -1.17 6.59
C LEU A 192 -2.70 -0.69 5.84
N ILE A 193 -3.72 -1.54 5.73
CA ILE A 193 -4.94 -1.21 5.01
C ILE A 193 -6.02 -0.79 5.98
N PHE A 194 -6.60 0.37 5.68
CA PHE A 194 -7.72 0.98 6.39
C PHE A 194 -8.93 1.09 5.48
N VAL A 195 -10.11 1.10 6.08
CA VAL A 195 -11.39 1.33 5.43
C VAL A 195 -12.06 2.52 6.09
N GLY A 196 -12.62 3.42 5.30
CA GLY A 196 -13.28 4.63 5.80
C GLY A 196 -14.59 4.89 5.07
N ASN A 197 -15.65 5.16 5.83
CA ASN A 197 -16.95 5.52 5.27
C ASN A 197 -17.10 7.04 5.23
N GLY A 198 -17.15 7.59 4.02
CA GLY A 198 -17.34 9.01 3.76
C GLY A 198 -18.80 9.45 3.85
N ASP A 199 -18.99 10.72 4.16
CA ASP A 199 -20.28 11.41 4.13
C ASP A 199 -20.53 12.16 2.80
N LEU A 200 -19.51 12.23 1.94
CA LEU A 200 -19.53 12.93 0.67
C LEU A 200 -19.98 12.03 -0.48
N THR A 201 -20.73 12.61 -1.41
CA THR A 201 -21.09 11.96 -2.68
C THR A 201 -19.88 11.79 -3.58
N VAL A 202 -19.99 10.94 -4.59
CA VAL A 202 -18.96 10.79 -5.66
C VAL A 202 -18.53 12.14 -6.24
N ASP A 203 -19.48 13.01 -6.60
CA ASP A 203 -19.15 14.33 -7.16
C ASP A 203 -18.52 15.26 -6.14
N ALA A 204 -19.00 15.26 -4.88
CA ALA A 204 -18.41 16.09 -3.83
C ALA A 204 -16.96 15.68 -3.50
N VAL A 205 -16.66 14.38 -3.52
CA VAL A 205 -15.28 13.86 -3.42
C VAL A 205 -14.43 14.36 -4.58
N TYR A 206 -14.94 14.27 -5.81
CA TYR A 206 -14.21 14.74 -6.98
C TYR A 206 -13.95 16.25 -6.94
N ASP A 207 -14.91 17.04 -6.48
CA ASP A 207 -14.77 18.49 -6.33
C ASP A 207 -13.75 18.86 -5.25
N ARG A 208 -13.75 18.18 -4.10
CA ARG A 208 -12.70 18.31 -3.06
C ARG A 208 -11.31 18.04 -3.64
N TYR A 209 -11.18 16.92 -4.35
CA TYR A 209 -9.94 16.54 -5.02
C TYR A 209 -9.46 17.60 -6.01
N ARG A 210 -10.36 18.19 -6.81
CA ARG A 210 -10.04 19.29 -7.73
C ARG A 210 -9.60 20.56 -7.01
N GLY A 211 -10.14 20.84 -5.84
CA GLY A 211 -9.72 21.96 -5.00
C GLY A 211 -8.31 21.80 -4.39
N ALA A 212 -7.78 20.58 -4.33
CA ALA A 212 -6.47 20.26 -3.75
C ALA A 212 -5.32 20.23 -4.78
N GLN A 213 -5.44 20.93 -5.92
CA GLN A 213 -4.49 20.85 -7.04
C GLN A 213 -3.02 21.10 -6.67
N ASP A 214 -2.73 22.00 -5.73
CA ASP A 214 -1.36 22.34 -5.33
C ASP A 214 -0.70 21.32 -4.39
N LYS A 215 -1.46 20.33 -3.90
CA LYS A 215 -1.02 19.39 -2.86
C LYS A 215 -0.92 17.94 -3.32
N ARG A 216 -1.43 17.62 -4.51
CA ARG A 216 -1.61 16.24 -4.97
C ARG A 216 -0.52 15.79 -5.95
N GLU A 217 -0.06 14.56 -5.78
CA GLU A 217 0.83 13.86 -6.73
C GLU A 217 0.06 13.08 -7.80
N THR A 218 -1.28 13.04 -7.70
CA THR A 218 -2.16 12.22 -8.53
C THR A 218 -2.82 13.03 -9.65
N ASN A 219 -3.11 12.36 -10.76
CA ASN A 219 -3.64 13.00 -11.97
C ASN A 219 -5.17 13.07 -11.95
N PHE A 220 -5.84 11.98 -11.60
CA PHE A 220 -7.30 11.91 -11.51
C PHE A 220 -7.76 10.79 -10.58
N LEU A 221 -9.03 10.88 -10.17
CA LEU A 221 -9.73 9.84 -9.42
C LEU A 221 -10.60 8.98 -10.35
N ARG A 222 -10.83 7.74 -9.93
CA ARG A 222 -11.80 6.79 -10.51
C ARG A 222 -12.67 6.22 -9.41
N PHE A 223 -13.89 5.85 -9.76
CA PHE A 223 -14.91 5.42 -8.82
C PHE A 223 -15.40 4.03 -9.20
N ILE A 224 -15.27 3.04 -8.33
CA ILE A 224 -15.67 1.65 -8.60
C ILE A 224 -16.69 1.15 -7.59
N SER A 225 -17.49 0.16 -7.99
CA SER A 225 -18.50 -0.41 -7.09
C SER A 225 -17.84 -1.18 -5.94
N SER A 226 -18.34 -0.95 -4.72
CA SER A 226 -17.98 -1.77 -3.55
C SER A 226 -18.73 -3.09 -3.47
N SER A 227 -19.78 -3.28 -4.29
CA SER A 227 -20.62 -4.48 -4.24
C SER A 227 -19.82 -5.76 -4.48
N HIS A 228 -20.32 -6.88 -3.98
CA HIS A 228 -19.72 -8.22 -4.18
C HIS A 228 -19.30 -8.44 -5.63
N GLU A 229 -20.22 -8.29 -6.58
CA GLU A 229 -19.93 -8.48 -8.02
C GLU A 229 -19.04 -7.36 -8.58
N GLY A 230 -19.21 -6.11 -8.10
CA GLY A 230 -18.38 -4.98 -8.50
C GLY A 230 -16.90 -5.19 -8.18
N LEU A 231 -16.59 -5.67 -6.98
CA LEU A 231 -15.23 -6.01 -6.60
C LEU A 231 -14.70 -7.24 -7.36
N LEU A 232 -15.52 -8.28 -7.57
CA LEU A 232 -15.08 -9.44 -8.38
C LEU A 232 -14.76 -9.04 -9.83
N LYS A 233 -15.53 -8.10 -10.41
CA LYS A 233 -15.20 -7.48 -11.71
C LYS A 233 -13.85 -6.78 -11.65
N ALA A 234 -13.60 -5.97 -10.62
CA ALA A 234 -12.29 -5.34 -10.42
C ALA A 234 -11.15 -6.38 -10.31
N MET A 235 -11.37 -7.51 -9.63
CA MET A 235 -10.39 -8.61 -9.55
C MET A 235 -10.11 -9.29 -10.90
N ARG A 236 -11.07 -9.24 -11.83
CA ARG A 236 -10.90 -9.70 -13.22
C ARG A 236 -10.24 -8.66 -14.14
N GLY A 237 -9.96 -7.45 -13.65
CA GLY A 237 -9.51 -6.33 -14.47
C GLY A 237 -10.64 -5.61 -15.21
N GLU A 238 -11.90 -5.90 -14.88
CA GLU A 238 -13.07 -5.27 -15.49
C GLU A 238 -13.46 -4.03 -14.68
N PHE A 239 -12.89 -2.88 -15.04
CA PHE A 239 -13.18 -1.63 -14.35
C PHE A 239 -14.12 -0.72 -15.14
N VAL A 240 -15.11 -0.17 -14.45
CA VAL A 240 -16.01 0.87 -14.95
C VAL A 240 -16.00 2.02 -13.95
N ASP A 241 -15.71 3.21 -14.43
CA ASP A 241 -15.79 4.42 -13.63
C ASP A 241 -17.26 4.80 -13.45
N LEU A 242 -17.81 4.61 -12.25
CA LEU A 242 -19.22 4.86 -11.96
C LEU A 242 -19.61 6.33 -12.09
N ARG A 243 -18.65 7.25 -12.12
CA ARG A 243 -18.94 8.67 -12.34
C ARG A 243 -19.13 9.02 -13.81
N THR A 244 -18.39 8.35 -14.70
CA THR A 244 -18.39 8.66 -16.15
C THR A 244 -19.05 7.57 -17.00
N GLU A 245 -19.37 6.44 -16.38
CA GLU A 245 -19.88 5.22 -17.00
C GLU A 245 -18.93 4.65 -18.07
N GLN A 246 -17.67 5.08 -18.07
CA GLN A 246 -16.68 4.63 -19.04
C GLN A 246 -15.86 3.47 -18.47
N PRO A 247 -15.61 2.42 -19.27
CA PRO A 247 -14.63 1.42 -18.91
C PRO A 247 -13.24 2.07 -18.84
N PHE A 248 -12.39 1.57 -17.95
CA PHE A 248 -10.97 1.92 -17.94
C PHE A 248 -10.12 0.66 -17.80
N SER A 249 -8.95 0.64 -18.44
CA SER A 249 -8.12 -0.56 -18.48
C SER A 249 -7.41 -0.81 -17.15
N ASP A 250 -7.31 -2.09 -16.83
CA ASP A 250 -6.53 -2.72 -15.75
C ASP A 250 -5.02 -2.57 -15.87
N ALA A 251 -4.53 -2.07 -17.01
CA ALA A 251 -3.16 -1.59 -17.19
C ALA A 251 -2.92 -0.39 -16.28
N GLN A 252 -2.98 -0.62 -14.97
CA GLN A 252 -1.85 -0.58 -14.06
C GLN A 252 -2.40 -0.56 -12.61
N MET A 253 -3.32 -1.41 -12.14
CA MET A 253 -3.65 -1.37 -10.69
C MET A 253 -2.52 -1.99 -9.87
N MET A 254 -1.87 -1.21 -8.98
CA MET A 254 -0.75 -1.71 -8.17
C MET A 254 -1.22 -2.75 -7.15
N GLY A 255 -0.29 -3.56 -6.64
CA GLY A 255 -0.57 -4.56 -5.62
C GLY A 255 -1.14 -3.99 -4.33
N THR A 256 -0.84 -2.73 -3.96
CA THR A 256 -1.53 -2.05 -2.85
C THR A 256 -3.01 -1.81 -3.14
N GLY A 257 -3.40 -1.64 -4.41
CA GLY A 257 -4.80 -1.57 -4.83
C GLY A 257 -5.50 -2.91 -4.70
N TYR A 258 -4.98 -3.96 -5.35
CA TYR A 258 -5.59 -5.30 -5.26
C TYR A 258 -5.61 -5.86 -3.84
N GLY A 259 -4.49 -5.77 -3.11
CA GLY A 259 -4.39 -6.22 -1.73
C GLY A 259 -5.36 -5.50 -0.80
N ALA A 260 -5.53 -4.18 -0.97
CA ALA A 260 -6.50 -3.41 -0.20
C ALA A 260 -7.95 -3.82 -0.49
N LEU A 261 -8.30 -3.97 -1.78
CA LEU A 261 -9.65 -4.40 -2.17
C LEU A 261 -9.96 -5.83 -1.71
N MET A 262 -8.97 -6.73 -1.72
CA MET A 262 -9.11 -8.09 -1.19
C MET A 262 -9.36 -8.09 0.32
N LEU A 263 -8.61 -7.30 1.08
CA LEU A 263 -8.80 -7.18 2.53
C LEU A 263 -10.16 -6.55 2.89
N PHE A 264 -10.56 -5.53 2.13
CA PHE A 264 -11.89 -4.93 2.24
C PHE A 264 -12.99 -5.96 1.97
N GLY A 265 -12.96 -6.62 0.82
CA GLY A 265 -13.99 -7.60 0.47
C GLY A 265 -13.99 -8.83 1.40
N ASN A 266 -12.85 -9.23 1.97
CA ASN A 266 -12.82 -10.25 3.02
C ASN A 266 -13.59 -9.79 4.27
N THR A 267 -13.41 -8.53 4.67
CA THR A 267 -14.08 -7.95 5.85
C THR A 267 -15.59 -7.84 5.61
N GLU A 268 -16.01 -7.46 4.40
CA GLU A 268 -17.43 -7.25 4.07
C GLU A 268 -18.19 -8.54 3.71
N TYR A 269 -17.54 -9.46 2.99
CA TYR A 269 -18.17 -10.62 2.36
C TYR A 269 -17.62 -11.97 2.86
N GLY A 270 -16.63 -11.94 3.75
CA GLY A 270 -16.06 -13.12 4.38
C GLY A 270 -15.01 -13.85 3.52
N SER A 271 -14.45 -14.90 4.13
CA SER A 271 -13.33 -15.65 3.55
C SER A 271 -13.64 -16.37 2.24
N ASP A 272 -14.89 -16.74 2.01
CA ASP A 272 -15.28 -17.42 0.77
C ASP A 272 -15.24 -16.47 -0.42
N TRP A 273 -15.63 -15.21 -0.22
CA TRP A 273 -15.43 -14.16 -1.22
C TRP A 273 -13.93 -13.95 -1.50
N LEU A 274 -13.08 -13.94 -0.47
CA LEU A 274 -11.63 -13.77 -0.65
C LEU A 274 -11.03 -14.91 -1.49
N LYS A 275 -11.43 -16.16 -1.24
CA LYS A 275 -11.00 -17.32 -2.06
C LYS A 275 -11.40 -17.14 -3.53
N GLU A 276 -12.61 -16.65 -3.77
CA GLU A 276 -13.08 -16.36 -5.12
C GLU A 276 -12.29 -15.22 -5.77
N ALA A 277 -12.09 -14.10 -5.07
CA ALA A 277 -11.30 -12.97 -5.53
C ALA A 277 -9.88 -13.38 -5.96
N ILE A 278 -9.22 -14.24 -5.17
CA ILE A 278 -7.91 -14.80 -5.51
C ILE A 278 -7.97 -15.66 -6.78
N ALA A 279 -9.02 -16.46 -6.92
CA ALA A 279 -9.21 -17.26 -8.14
C ALA A 279 -9.43 -16.39 -9.37
N GLN A 280 -10.11 -15.24 -9.24
CA GLN A 280 -10.27 -14.27 -10.33
C GLN A 280 -8.93 -13.62 -10.69
N VAL A 281 -8.18 -13.12 -9.69
CA VAL A 281 -6.87 -12.48 -9.93
C VAL A 281 -5.87 -13.44 -10.59
N LYS A 282 -5.83 -14.71 -10.17
CA LYS A 282 -4.95 -15.73 -10.78
C LYS A 282 -5.27 -16.03 -12.24
N ARG A 283 -6.47 -15.67 -12.73
CA ARG A 283 -6.86 -15.79 -14.13
C ARG A 283 -6.49 -14.55 -14.94
N ASN A 284 -6.15 -13.43 -14.29
CA ASN A 284 -5.71 -12.21 -14.96
C ASN A 284 -4.22 -12.34 -15.32
N PRO A 285 -3.85 -12.33 -16.62
CA PRO A 285 -2.45 -12.48 -17.05
C PRO A 285 -1.54 -11.33 -16.62
N GLY A 286 -2.10 -10.18 -16.19
CA GLY A 286 -1.34 -9.04 -15.68
C GLY A 286 -0.84 -9.20 -14.24
N ILE A 287 -1.33 -10.20 -13.50
CA ILE A 287 -0.97 -10.44 -12.09
C ILE A 287 -0.54 -11.90 -11.96
N ALA A 288 0.71 -12.14 -11.57
CA ALA A 288 1.26 -13.48 -11.65
C ALA A 288 0.98 -14.34 -10.44
N GLN A 289 0.85 -13.74 -9.26
CA GLN A 289 0.74 -14.52 -8.05
C GLN A 289 0.04 -13.75 -6.93
N VAL A 290 -0.77 -14.47 -6.16
CA VAL A 290 -1.28 -14.02 -4.86
C VAL A 290 -0.82 -15.04 -3.83
N THR A 291 -0.12 -14.56 -2.80
CA THR A 291 0.26 -15.37 -1.63
C THR A 291 -0.49 -14.84 -0.41
N ILE A 292 -1.11 -15.75 0.34
CA ILE A 292 -1.57 -15.49 1.69
C ILE A 292 -0.58 -16.19 2.61
N ASP A 293 0.08 -15.44 3.48
CA ASP A 293 0.86 -16.06 4.53
C ASP A 293 -0.12 -16.66 5.54
N ASN A 294 0.04 -17.95 5.86
CA ASN A 294 -0.65 -18.55 6.99
C ASN A 294 -0.15 -17.85 8.27
N ILE A 295 -0.79 -16.75 8.64
CA ILE A 295 -0.56 -16.15 9.95
C ILE A 295 -1.18 -17.13 10.93
N VAL A 296 -0.33 -17.70 11.77
CA VAL A 296 -0.66 -18.59 12.87
C VAL A 296 -1.93 -18.07 13.57
N GLN A 297 -3.01 -18.86 13.51
CA GLN A 297 -4.21 -18.68 14.33
C GLN A 297 -3.86 -18.78 15.82
#